data_AF-D8UMB8-F1
#
_entry.id   AF-D8UMB8-F1
#
_cell.length_a   1.000
_cell.length_b   1.000
_cell.length_c   1.000
_cell.angle_alpha   90.00
_cell.angle_beta   90.00
_cell.angle_gamma   90.00
#
_symmetry.space_group_name_H-M   'P 1'
#
loop_
_entity.id
_entity.type
_entity.pdbx_description
1 polymer ?
#
loop_
_entity_poly.entity_id
_entity_poly.type
_entity_poly.pdbx_seq_one_letter_code
_entity_poly.pdbx_strand_id
1 'polypeptide(L)'
;MDIKGTVALITGGASGLGAATAKRLFDAGASVVLVDLPQSAGESYAAELNASATGAGERAVFAPADVTNESQVQAAVDAAVALGSLRIVVNCAGIATPGKVLGRDGVLPLETFNKVIQINLVGTFNVIRL
;
A
#
# COMPACT_ATOMS: atom_id res chain seq x y z
N MET A 1 15.35 11.38 10.66
CA MET A 1 14.89 9.98 10.58
C MET A 1 16.00 9.22 9.88
N ASP A 2 16.52 8.16 10.50
CA ASP A 2 17.56 7.31 9.90
C ASP A 2 16.91 6.01 9.40
N ILE A 3 16.59 5.99 8.12
CA ILE A 3 15.90 4.89 7.43
C ILE A 3 16.59 4.50 6.12
N LYS A 4 17.79 5.04 5.89
CA LYS A 4 18.53 4.81 4.67
C LYS A 4 18.89 3.33 4.57
N GLY A 5 18.63 2.73 3.41
CA GLY A 5 18.89 1.30 3.18
C GLY A 5 17.91 0.34 3.86
N THR A 6 16.85 0.86 4.49
CA THR A 6 15.73 0.03 4.96
C THR A 6 14.66 -0.08 3.88
N VAL A 7 13.80 -1.09 3.99
CA VAL A 7 12.62 -1.27 3.11
C VAL A 7 11.36 -0.83 3.85
N ALA A 8 10.50 -0.11 3.14
CA ALA A 8 9.15 0.23 3.54
C ALA A 8 8.13 -0.46 2.63
N LEU A 9 7.12 -1.09 3.22
CA LEU A 9 5.95 -1.62 2.51
C LEU A 9 4.76 -0.67 2.71
N ILE A 10 4.17 -0.18 1.61
CA ILE A 10 3.09 0.81 1.66
C ILE A 10 1.88 0.25 0.92
N THR A 11 0.79 -0.02 1.65
CA THR A 11 -0.49 -0.40 1.04
C THR A 11 -1.24 0.83 0.55
N GLY A 12 -1.98 0.72 -0.56
CA GLY A 12 -2.50 1.89 -1.27
C GLY A 12 -1.36 2.76 -1.82
N GLY A 13 -0.20 2.17 -2.09
CA GLY A 13 1.04 2.88 -2.41
C GLY A 13 1.04 3.56 -3.78
N ALA A 14 0.06 3.28 -4.65
CA ALA A 14 0.01 3.84 -6.00
C ALA A 14 -0.82 5.13 -6.12
N SER A 15 -1.48 5.60 -5.05
CA SER A 15 -2.29 6.83 -5.11
C SER A 15 -2.38 7.60 -3.79
N GLY A 16 -2.85 8.85 -3.88
CA GLY A 16 -3.21 9.67 -2.72
C GLY A 16 -2.12 9.81 -1.66
N LEU A 17 -2.48 9.61 -0.39
CA LEU A 17 -1.56 9.71 0.74
C LEU A 17 -0.54 8.57 0.78
N GLY A 18 -0.87 7.39 0.24
CA GLY A 18 0.04 6.26 0.16
C GLY A 18 1.19 6.55 -0.79
N ALA A 19 0.89 7.02 -2.00
CA ALA A 19 1.89 7.47 -2.97
C ALA A 19 2.77 8.60 -2.40
N ALA A 20 2.15 9.63 -1.81
CA ALA A 20 2.89 10.73 -1.20
C ALA A 20 3.84 10.26 -0.08
N THR A 21 3.41 9.27 0.72
CA THR A 21 4.24 8.66 1.77
C THR A 21 5.38 7.83 1.18
N ALA A 22 5.10 7.02 0.15
CA ALA A 22 6.11 6.24 -0.54
C ALA A 22 7.20 7.14 -1.14
N LYS A 23 6.83 8.22 -1.83
CA LYS A 23 7.79 9.22 -2.33
C LYS A 23 8.63 9.82 -1.20
N ARG A 24 8.01 10.23 -0.10
CA ARG A 24 8.73 10.82 1.03
C ARG A 24 9.76 9.86 1.64
N LEU A 25 9.44 8.58 1.77
CA LEU A 25 10.35 7.55 2.28
C LEU A 25 11.47 7.23 1.27
N PHE A 26 11.11 7.15 -0.01
CA PHE A 26 12.06 6.93 -1.11
C PHE A 26 13.11 8.06 -1.20
N ASP A 27 12.66 9.32 -1.13
CA ASP A 27 13.52 10.52 -1.14
C ASP A 27 14.41 10.58 0.11
N ALA A 28 13.96 10.01 1.23
CA ALA A 28 14.72 9.88 2.47
C ALA A 28 15.73 8.70 2.45
N GLY A 29 15.81 7.96 1.34
CA GLY A 29 16.80 6.90 1.12
C GLY A 29 16.37 5.49 1.49
N ALA A 30 15.08 5.26 1.80
CA ALA A 30 14.53 3.92 1.89
C ALA A 30 14.29 3.33 0.50
N SER A 31 14.22 2.00 0.44
CA SER A 31 13.56 1.30 -0.66
C SER A 31 12.08 1.15 -0.33
N VAL A 32 11.21 1.19 -1.34
CA VAL A 32 9.76 1.16 -1.17
C VAL A 32 9.15 0.02 -1.99
N VAL A 33 8.27 -0.74 -1.35
CA VAL A 33 7.37 -1.68 -2.00
C VAL A 33 5.98 -1.07 -2.00
N LEU A 34 5.49 -0.75 -3.20
CA LEU A 34 4.17 -0.23 -3.44
C LEU A 34 3.20 -1.39 -3.53
N VAL A 35 2.31 -1.51 -2.55
CA VAL A 35 1.26 -2.53 -2.54
C VAL A 35 -0.05 -1.87 -2.90
N ASP A 36 -0.65 -2.30 -4.00
CA ASP A 36 -1.93 -1.76 -4.47
C ASP A 36 -2.60 -2.79 -5.41
N LEU A 37 -3.85 -2.56 -5.79
CA LEU A 37 -4.57 -3.47 -6.66
C LEU A 37 -3.85 -3.65 -8.02
N PRO A 38 -3.94 -4.83 -8.66
CA PRO A 38 -3.28 -5.10 -9.94
C PRO A 38 -3.60 -4.08 -11.04
N GLN A 39 -4.79 -3.48 -11.01
CA GLN A 39 -5.25 -2.50 -12.00
C GLN A 39 -4.85 -1.05 -11.66
N SER A 40 -4.09 -0.84 -10.59
CA SER A 40 -3.62 0.49 -10.18
C SER A 40 -2.48 1.00 -11.08
N ALA A 41 -2.08 2.25 -10.89
CA ALA A 41 -0.93 2.85 -11.55
C ALA A 41 0.42 2.46 -10.91
N GLY A 42 0.47 1.38 -10.12
CA GLY A 42 1.62 1.04 -9.28
C GLY A 42 2.92 0.79 -10.05
N GLU A 43 2.86 0.08 -11.18
CA GLU A 43 4.03 -0.16 -12.04
C GLU A 43 4.61 1.15 -12.58
N SER A 44 3.75 2.01 -13.15
CA SER A 44 4.18 3.31 -13.67
C SER A 44 4.75 4.21 -12.58
N TYR A 45 4.19 4.17 -11.37
CA TYR A 45 4.65 5.00 -10.27
C TYR A 45 5.99 4.52 -9.70
N ALA A 46 6.21 3.21 -9.60
CA ALA A 46 7.52 2.65 -9.25
C ALA A 46 8.60 3.08 -10.27
N ALA A 47 8.28 3.02 -11.56
CA ALA A 47 9.17 3.45 -12.63
C ALA A 47 9.51 4.96 -12.53
N GLU A 48 8.51 5.81 -12.26
CA GLU A 48 8.71 7.25 -12.07
C GLU A 48 9.65 7.53 -10.88
N LEU A 49 9.43 6.88 -9.74
CA LEU A 49 10.28 7.04 -8.56
C LEU A 49 11.73 6.64 -8.87
N ASN A 50 11.93 5.47 -9.50
CA ASN A 50 13.26 5.02 -9.89
C ASN A 50 13.93 5.96 -10.91
N ALA A 51 13.19 6.49 -11.88
CA ALA A 51 13.71 7.46 -12.85
C ALA A 51 14.12 8.79 -12.21
N SER A 52 13.48 9.19 -11.10
CA SER A 52 13.83 10.40 -10.35
C SER A 52 15.07 10.26 -9.46
N ALA A 53 15.60 9.04 -9.28
CA ALA A 53 16.68 8.78 -8.35
C ALA A 53 18.07 9.09 -8.94
N THR A 54 18.90 9.81 -8.16
CA THR A 54 20.32 10.03 -8.46
C THR A 54 21.17 8.94 -7.79
N GLY A 55 21.12 7.71 -8.29
CA GLY A 55 21.88 6.59 -7.74
C GLY A 55 21.78 5.32 -8.59
N ALA A 56 22.56 4.29 -8.22
CA ALA A 56 22.51 3.00 -8.88
C ALA A 56 21.44 2.09 -8.24
N GLY A 57 20.62 1.45 -9.08
CA GLY A 57 19.68 0.41 -8.67
C GLY A 57 18.22 0.87 -8.49
N GLU A 58 17.30 -0.02 -8.83
CA GLU A 58 15.87 0.16 -8.56
C GLU A 58 15.61 -0.01 -7.07
N ARG A 59 14.98 1.00 -6.46
CA ARG A 59 14.61 1.01 -5.03
C ARG A 59 13.10 1.13 -4.81
N ALA A 60 12.32 1.32 -5.87
CA ALA A 60 10.86 1.25 -5.84
C ALA A 60 10.41 0.00 -6.61
N VAL A 61 9.60 -0.85 -5.98
CA VAL A 61 9.04 -2.07 -6.58
C VAL A 61 7.53 -2.06 -6.41
N PHE A 62 6.79 -2.45 -7.43
CA PHE A 62 5.34 -2.66 -7.33
C PHE A 62 5.03 -4.13 -7.04
N ALA A 63 4.18 -4.36 -6.03
CA ALA A 63 3.68 -5.67 -5.65
C ALA A 63 2.14 -5.65 -5.72
N PRO A 64 1.52 -6.14 -6.81
CA PRO A 64 0.07 -6.12 -6.95
C PRO A 64 -0.60 -7.05 -5.93
N ALA A 65 -1.43 -6.49 -5.06
CA ALA A 65 -2.15 -7.25 -4.05
C ALA A 65 -3.46 -6.59 -3.59
N ASP A 66 -4.45 -7.41 -3.31
CA ASP A 66 -5.58 -7.09 -2.44
C ASP A 66 -5.20 -7.37 -0.98
N VAL A 67 -5.26 -6.34 -0.12
CA VAL A 67 -4.91 -6.46 1.31
C VAL A 67 -5.78 -7.47 2.07
N THR A 68 -6.95 -7.83 1.55
CA THR A 68 -7.83 -8.86 2.11
C THR A 68 -7.42 -10.29 1.73
N ASN A 69 -6.48 -10.45 0.79
CA ASN A 69 -5.97 -11.75 0.33
C ASN A 69 -4.62 -12.08 0.97
N GLU A 70 -4.58 -13.07 1.84
CA GLU A 70 -3.37 -13.52 2.55
C GLU A 70 -2.20 -13.86 1.63
N SER A 71 -2.41 -14.68 0.60
CA SER A 71 -1.32 -15.11 -0.29
C SER A 71 -0.71 -13.96 -1.09
N GLN A 72 -1.52 -12.98 -1.47
CA GLN A 72 -1.04 -11.80 -2.20
C GLN A 72 -0.26 -10.87 -1.28
N VAL A 73 -0.71 -10.69 -0.04
CA VAL A 73 0.03 -9.91 0.96
C VAL A 73 1.34 -10.60 1.33
N GLN A 74 1.35 -11.92 1.52
CA GLN A 74 2.59 -12.66 1.76
C GLN A 74 3.61 -12.48 0.63
N ALA A 75 3.17 -12.57 -0.63
CA ALA A 75 4.04 -12.33 -1.77
C ALA A 75 4.62 -10.90 -1.79
N ALA A 76 3.84 -9.89 -1.35
CA ALA A 76 4.33 -8.52 -1.21
C ALA A 76 5.35 -8.36 -0.07
N VAL A 77 5.15 -9.05 1.06
CA VAL A 77 6.12 -9.11 2.17
C VAL A 77 7.42 -9.77 1.70
N ASP A 78 7.32 -10.89 0.99
CA ASP A 78 8.47 -11.62 0.45
C ASP A 78 9.27 -10.73 -0.53
N ALA A 79 8.59 -9.98 -1.39
CA ALA A 79 9.22 -9.00 -2.27
C ALA A 79 9.96 -7.90 -1.49
N ALA A 80 9.38 -7.42 -0.40
CA ALA A 80 10.02 -6.45 0.49
C ALA A 80 11.27 -7.02 1.18
N VAL A 81 11.21 -8.25 1.67
CA VAL A 81 12.34 -8.93 2.32
C VAL A 81 13.46 -9.24 1.31
N ALA A 82 13.11 -9.60 0.07
CA ALA A 82 14.07 -9.79 -1.01
C ALA A 82 14.79 -8.50 -1.41
N LEU A 83 14.11 -7.35 -1.31
CA LEU A 83 14.67 -6.03 -1.60
C LEU A 83 15.63 -5.54 -0.50
N GLY A 84 15.46 -6.02 0.73
CA GLY A 84 16.31 -5.66 1.87
C GLY A 84 15.62 -5.84 3.23
N SER A 85 16.13 -5.16 4.26
CA SER A 85 15.53 -5.25 5.60
C SER A 85 14.21 -4.47 5.67
N LEU A 86 13.07 -5.17 5.70
CA LEU A 86 11.75 -4.59 5.96
C LEU A 86 11.67 -4.06 7.40
N ARG A 87 11.55 -2.73 7.55
CA ARG A 87 11.53 -2.05 8.86
C ARG A 87 10.33 -1.13 9.04
N ILE A 88 9.59 -0.86 7.97
CA ILE A 88 8.50 0.10 7.95
C ILE A 88 7.33 -0.52 7.21
N VAL A 89 6.15 -0.44 7.82
CA VAL A 89 4.87 -0.74 7.17
C VAL A 89 3.98 0.49 7.29
N VAL A 90 3.40 0.93 6.18
CA VAL A 90 2.42 2.01 6.13
C VAL A 90 1.13 1.48 5.55
N ASN A 91 0.12 1.31 6.40
CA ASN A 91 -1.21 0.88 5.99
C ASN A 91 -2.01 2.09 5.49
N CYS A 92 -2.04 2.29 4.18
CA CYS A 92 -2.80 3.39 3.53
C CYS A 92 -3.84 2.88 2.53
N ALA A 93 -3.93 1.58 2.28
CA ALA A 93 -5.05 0.99 1.55
C ALA A 93 -6.34 1.22 2.34
N GLY A 94 -7.32 1.84 1.68
CA GLY A 94 -8.60 2.10 2.31
C GLY A 94 -9.61 2.63 1.31
N ILE A 95 -10.87 2.31 1.56
CA ILE A 95 -11.99 2.88 0.84
C ILE A 95 -12.88 3.68 1.79
N ALA A 96 -13.51 4.70 1.25
CA ALA A 96 -14.63 5.36 1.90
C ALA A 96 -15.88 5.08 1.06
N THR A 97 -16.96 4.63 1.69
CA THR A 97 -18.27 4.61 1.03
C THR A 97 -19.14 5.71 1.63
N PRO A 98 -19.28 6.86 0.96
CA PRO A 98 -20.07 7.96 1.48
C PRO A 98 -21.54 7.57 1.49
N GLY A 99 -22.19 7.68 2.66
CA GLY A 99 -23.59 7.36 2.81
C GLY A 99 -24.09 7.66 4.21
N LYS A 100 -25.36 8.08 4.33
CA LYS A 100 -26.04 8.15 5.63
C LYS A 100 -26.54 6.77 5.99
N VAL A 101 -26.43 6.38 7.27
CA VAL A 101 -27.01 5.12 7.78
C VAL A 101 -28.51 5.03 7.46
N LEU A 102 -29.21 6.16 7.57
CA LEU A 102 -30.57 6.35 7.10
C LEU A 102 -30.62 7.59 6.21
N GLY A 103 -30.86 7.39 4.90
CA GLY A 103 -30.97 8.43 3.89
C GLY A 103 -32.38 8.54 3.30
N ARG A 104 -32.53 9.40 2.29
CA ARG A 104 -33.79 9.52 1.52
C ARG A 104 -34.10 8.25 0.73
N ASP A 105 -33.05 7.54 0.31
CA ASP A 105 -33.13 6.32 -0.49
C ASP A 105 -33.19 5.04 0.37
N GLY A 106 -33.35 5.18 1.69
CA GLY A 106 -33.47 4.07 2.64
C GLY A 106 -32.25 3.88 3.54
N VAL A 107 -32.16 2.68 4.12
CA VAL A 107 -31.07 2.27 5.03
C VAL A 107 -29.84 1.90 4.20
N LEU A 108 -28.66 2.30 4.65
CA LEU A 108 -27.40 1.91 4.02
C LEU A 108 -27.27 0.37 3.99
N PRO A 109 -27.03 -0.25 2.82
CA PRO A 109 -26.83 -1.70 2.74
C PRO A 109 -25.67 -2.16 3.63
N LEU A 110 -25.88 -3.24 4.36
CA LEU A 110 -24.86 -3.77 5.29
C LEU A 110 -23.59 -4.20 4.55
N GLU A 111 -23.74 -4.69 3.31
CA GLU A 111 -22.66 -5.11 2.43
C GLU A 111 -21.68 -3.97 2.15
N THR A 112 -22.18 -2.74 2.05
CA THR A 112 -21.37 -1.54 1.88
C THR A 112 -20.46 -1.32 3.08
N PHE A 113 -21.01 -1.38 4.29
CA PHE A 113 -20.23 -1.26 5.52
C PHE A 113 -19.25 -2.42 5.69
N ASN A 114 -19.70 -3.65 5.43
CA ASN A 114 -18.86 -4.84 5.50
C ASN A 114 -17.64 -4.74 4.57
N LYS A 115 -17.81 -4.22 3.35
CA LYS A 115 -16.69 -4.01 2.42
C LYS A 115 -15.64 -3.06 3.00
N VAL A 116 -16.06 -1.97 3.64
CA VAL A 116 -15.16 -1.02 4.33
C VAL A 116 -14.42 -1.71 5.47
N ILE A 117 -15.11 -2.52 6.28
CA ILE A 117 -14.48 -3.27 7.38
C ILE A 117 -13.46 -4.28 6.86
N GLN A 118 -13.79 -5.03 5.80
CA GLN A 118 -12.86 -6.00 5.22
C GLN A 118 -11.58 -5.33 4.73
N ILE A 119 -11.68 -4.20 4.04
CA ILE A 119 -10.49 -3.53 3.49
C ILE A 119 -9.74 -2.75 4.57
N ASN A 120 -10.41 -1.85 5.28
CA ASN A 120 -9.75 -0.86 6.14
C ASN A 120 -9.31 -1.46 7.49
N LEU A 121 -10.01 -2.49 7.99
CA LEU A 121 -9.71 -3.11 9.28
C LEU A 121 -9.05 -4.48 9.09
N VAL A 122 -9.74 -5.43 8.45
CA VAL A 122 -9.23 -6.81 8.29
C VAL A 122 -7.99 -6.80 7.40
N GLY A 123 -7.99 -6.04 6.30
CA GLY A 123 -6.82 -5.90 5.43
C GLY A 123 -5.60 -5.32 6.14
N THR A 124 -5.79 -4.28 6.96
CA THR A 124 -4.73 -3.73 7.82
C THR A 124 -4.15 -4.78 8.77
N PHE A 125 -5.01 -5.54 9.45
CA PHE A 125 -4.55 -6.63 10.32
C PHE A 125 -3.81 -7.72 9.55
N ASN A 126 -4.31 -8.09 8.37
CA ASN A 126 -3.72 -9.09 7.49
C ASN A 126 -2.30 -8.72 7.06
N VAL A 127 -2.03 -7.44 6.81
CA VAL A 127 -0.69 -6.94 6.48
C VAL A 127 0.22 -6.93 7.71
N ILE A 128 -0.27 -6.56 8.89
CA ILE A 128 0.56 -6.43 10.09
C ILE A 128 1.01 -7.79 10.63
N ARG A 129 0.18 -8.83 10.48
CA ARG A 129 0.47 -10.17 11.04
C ARG A 129 1.47 -11.00 10.22
N LEU A 130 1.75 -10.59 8.98
CA LEU A 130 2.61 -11.30 8.01
C LEU A 130 3.97 -10.59 7.93
#